data_AF-A0A1I4F0F7-F1
#
_entry.id   AF-A0A1I4F0F7-F1
#
_cell.length_a   1.000
_cell.length_b   1.000
_cell.length_c   1.000
_cell.angle_alpha   90.00
_cell.angle_beta   90.00
_cell.angle_gamma   90.00
#
_symmetry.space_group_name_H-M   'P 1'
#
loop_
_entity.id
_entity.type
_entity.pdbx_description
1 polymer ?
#
loop_
_entity_poly.entity_id
_entity_poly.type
_entity_poly.pdbx_seq_one_letter_code
_entity_poly.pdbx_strand_id
1 'polypeptide(L)'
;MQRRAFLGAAGLGLTGSLAGCTAVSNVFETTNSREPPLVENRPDAIYIPTHREGMEMVGMGDAGGLKVGLMYSYAHRFWTVDPDGGSYVATEVPLEADDSIHLMAVVWEAETGVVVPSTDVTVELTNDDGLVYEEVVYPMFSQQMGVHYGDNVPLPGDDIYTAKVTVAGLPFERFGAFDGQFEQAATATIEFDYREGQRNDIPYSLLEDKQGQRGTVPRMEMEMPQGVAPSSLPGETIGEGKTETQDITFRAQAATDDRFGDTPYLLVSPKTRYNGYLVPQMGLSATVERDGETAFEGDLTPGLDPEAGLHYGAPVENLTPDDTVTVTIDVPPLVARHEGYETAFFDVGSVTVE
;
A
#
# COMPACT_ATOMS: atom_id res chain seq x y z
N MET A 1 16.32 10.07 -5.40
CA MET A 1 17.31 9.97 -4.30
C MET A 1 17.79 8.53 -4.25
N GLN A 2 19.09 8.27 -4.46
CA GLN A 2 19.64 6.90 -4.43
C GLN A 2 19.73 6.43 -2.98
N ARG A 3 18.78 5.58 -2.54
CA ARG A 3 18.77 5.01 -1.17
C ARG A 3 19.85 3.94 -0.98
N ARG A 4 20.27 3.27 -2.06
CA ARG A 4 21.27 2.19 -2.01
C ARG A 4 22.69 2.75 -2.16
N ALA A 5 23.27 3.21 -1.04
CA ALA A 5 24.70 3.54 -0.98
C ALA A 5 25.51 2.33 -0.52
N PHE A 6 25.89 1.47 -1.46
CA PHE A 6 26.81 0.38 -1.16
C PHE A 6 28.23 0.95 -0.92
N LEU A 7 28.81 0.65 0.24
CA LEU A 7 30.22 0.95 0.56
C LEU A 7 31.15 0.04 -0.24
N GLY A 8 31.39 0.39 -1.51
CA GLY A 8 32.43 -0.20 -2.35
C GLY A 8 33.65 0.72 -2.45
N ALA A 9 34.72 0.41 -1.73
CA ALA A 9 35.94 1.20 -1.74
C ALA A 9 36.75 1.09 -3.06
N ALA A 10 36.97 2.26 -3.68
CA ALA A 10 38.13 2.74 -4.44
C ALA A 10 38.89 1.82 -5.43
N GLY A 11 38.87 2.23 -6.72
CA GLY A 11 39.90 1.93 -7.73
C GLY A 11 39.95 3.01 -8.82
N LEU A 12 41.05 3.78 -8.86
CA LEU A 12 41.28 4.96 -9.70
C LEU A 12 41.43 4.67 -11.22
N GLY A 13 40.72 5.46 -12.04
CA GLY A 13 41.29 6.28 -13.11
C GLY A 13 41.43 5.71 -14.53
N LEU A 14 40.73 6.32 -15.50
CA LEU A 14 41.35 7.05 -16.64
C LEU A 14 40.30 7.76 -17.51
N THR A 15 40.58 9.02 -17.83
CA THR A 15 39.81 9.93 -18.69
C THR A 15 39.84 9.54 -20.17
N GLY A 16 38.70 9.61 -20.85
CA GLY A 16 38.60 9.58 -22.30
C GLY A 16 37.27 10.16 -22.79
N SER A 17 37.29 11.38 -23.33
CA SER A 17 36.15 12.06 -23.94
C SER A 17 35.93 11.55 -25.38
N LEU A 18 34.76 10.93 -25.63
CA LEU A 18 34.21 10.76 -26.97
C LEU A 18 32.70 11.07 -26.93
N ALA A 19 32.32 12.05 -27.74
CA ALA A 19 30.95 12.44 -28.03
C ALA A 19 30.30 11.42 -28.97
N GLY A 20 29.02 11.13 -28.74
CA GLY A 20 28.13 10.50 -29.72
C GLY A 20 27.43 9.24 -29.20
N CYS A 21 26.09 9.29 -29.19
CA CYS A 21 25.12 8.17 -29.05
C CYS A 21 24.67 7.76 -27.64
N THR A 22 24.12 8.70 -26.86
CA THR A 22 23.33 8.43 -25.64
C THR A 22 21.88 8.04 -25.96
N ALA A 23 21.68 6.88 -26.59
CA ALA A 23 20.33 6.30 -26.75
C ALA A 23 20.31 4.76 -26.91
N VAL A 24 21.45 4.07 -26.76
CA VAL A 24 21.54 2.62 -27.04
C VAL A 24 22.19 1.80 -25.92
N SER A 25 22.52 2.41 -24.78
CA SER A 25 23.20 1.73 -23.69
C SER A 25 22.28 1.06 -22.67
N ASN A 26 20.95 1.27 -22.75
CA ASN A 26 19.97 0.63 -21.85
C ASN A 26 19.32 -0.63 -22.44
N VAL A 27 19.85 -1.18 -23.54
CA VAL A 27 19.24 -2.34 -24.23
C VAL A 27 19.84 -3.69 -23.79
N PHE A 28 20.85 -3.71 -22.90
CA PHE A 28 21.56 -4.94 -22.53
C PHE A 28 21.69 -5.19 -21.02
N GLU A 29 20.95 -4.47 -20.18
CA GLU A 29 20.82 -4.83 -18.78
C GLU A 29 19.74 -5.92 -18.67
N THR A 30 20.17 -7.17 -18.53
CA THR A 30 19.29 -8.29 -18.23
C THR A 30 18.92 -8.20 -16.75
N THR A 31 17.70 -7.75 -16.46
CA THR A 31 17.10 -7.82 -15.13
C THR A 31 16.39 -9.18 -14.96
N ASN A 32 16.07 -9.55 -13.72
CA ASN A 32 15.23 -10.73 -13.44
C ASN A 32 13.72 -10.45 -13.58
N SER A 33 13.36 -9.28 -14.13
CA SER A 33 11.99 -8.88 -14.36
C SER A 33 11.43 -9.52 -15.64
N ARG A 34 10.12 -9.78 -15.65
CA ARG A 34 9.36 -10.22 -16.83
C ARG A 34 8.40 -9.14 -17.32
N GLU A 35 8.60 -7.89 -16.93
CA GLU A 35 7.64 -6.84 -17.22
C GLU A 35 7.68 -6.39 -18.69
N PRO A 36 6.51 -6.31 -19.33
CA PRO A 36 6.41 -5.80 -20.68
C PRO A 36 6.47 -4.25 -20.66
N PRO A 37 6.67 -3.61 -21.83
CA PRO A 37 6.52 -2.17 -21.95
C PRO A 37 5.16 -1.70 -21.45
N LEU A 38 5.14 -0.55 -20.77
CA LEU A 38 3.90 0.08 -20.33
C LEU A 38 2.97 0.40 -21.50
N VAL A 39 1.67 0.38 -21.24
CA VAL A 39 0.68 0.89 -22.19
C VAL A 39 0.91 2.39 -22.43
N GLU A 40 0.87 2.81 -23.70
CA GLU A 40 0.89 4.24 -24.05
C GLU A 40 -0.46 4.90 -23.72
N ASN A 41 -0.46 6.16 -23.28
CA ASN A 41 -1.67 6.93 -22.97
C ASN A 41 -2.58 6.27 -21.91
N ARG A 42 -1.98 5.77 -20.83
CA ARG A 42 -2.70 5.27 -19.64
C ARG A 42 -3.67 6.34 -19.11
N PRO A 43 -4.87 5.95 -18.64
CA PRO A 43 -5.80 6.91 -18.06
C PRO A 43 -5.29 7.39 -16.69
N ASP A 44 -5.63 8.62 -16.32
CA ASP A 44 -5.49 9.14 -14.95
C ASP A 44 -6.59 8.53 -14.04
N ALA A 45 -6.59 7.21 -13.93
CA ALA A 45 -7.58 6.41 -13.20
C ALA A 45 -7.13 4.96 -13.05
N ILE A 46 -7.84 4.18 -12.23
CA ILE A 46 -7.66 2.73 -12.12
C ILE A 46 -7.85 2.07 -13.50
N TYR A 47 -6.86 1.30 -13.94
CA TYR A 47 -6.87 0.61 -15.24
C TYR A 47 -6.27 -0.79 -15.18
N ILE A 48 -6.61 -1.64 -16.16
CA ILE A 48 -6.12 -3.01 -16.23
C ILE A 48 -4.63 -2.99 -16.64
N PRO A 49 -3.70 -3.54 -15.83
CA PRO A 49 -2.27 -3.55 -16.15
C PRO A 49 -1.95 -4.38 -17.39
N THR A 50 -0.71 -4.28 -17.86
CA THR A 50 -0.18 -5.06 -18.99
C THR A 50 -0.20 -6.57 -18.76
N HIS A 51 -0.07 -7.00 -17.50
CA HIS A 51 0.07 -8.39 -17.11
C HIS A 51 -0.49 -8.64 -15.71
N ARG A 52 -0.62 -9.93 -15.36
CA ARG A 52 -0.87 -10.38 -13.99
C ARG A 52 0.17 -11.43 -13.62
N GLU A 53 0.59 -11.38 -12.37
CA GLU A 53 1.57 -12.29 -11.81
C GLU A 53 0.94 -13.08 -10.65
N GLY A 54 1.42 -14.32 -10.48
CA GLY A 54 1.26 -15.06 -9.23
C GLY A 54 2.30 -14.61 -8.20
N MET A 55 2.40 -15.37 -7.13
CA MET A 55 3.44 -15.23 -6.12
C MET A 55 3.65 -16.59 -5.45
N GLU A 56 4.80 -16.76 -4.80
CA GLU A 56 5.06 -17.87 -3.90
C GLU A 56 4.85 -17.43 -2.45
N MET A 57 4.07 -18.19 -1.69
CA MET A 57 3.95 -18.01 -0.24
C MET A 57 5.12 -18.70 0.46
N VAL A 58 5.96 -17.96 1.18
CA VAL A 58 7.14 -18.55 1.82
C VAL A 58 6.93 -18.88 3.29
N GLY A 59 6.06 -18.15 3.99
CA GLY A 59 5.74 -18.48 5.37
C GLY A 59 4.94 -17.40 6.09
N MET A 60 4.62 -17.69 7.35
CA MET A 60 3.97 -16.76 8.26
C MET A 60 4.67 -16.80 9.63
N GLY A 61 4.62 -15.69 10.35
CA GLY A 61 5.14 -15.60 11.70
C GLY A 61 4.35 -14.60 12.55
N ASP A 62 4.47 -14.74 13.86
CA ASP A 62 3.86 -13.82 14.82
C ASP A 62 4.85 -12.69 15.15
N ALA A 63 4.36 -11.46 15.14
CA ALA A 63 5.06 -10.24 15.53
C ALA A 63 4.26 -9.56 16.65
N GLY A 64 4.46 -10.04 17.89
CA GLY A 64 3.69 -9.56 19.04
C GLY A 64 2.21 -9.96 18.91
N GLY A 65 1.31 -8.99 18.92
CA GLY A 65 -0.13 -9.21 18.67
C GLY A 65 -0.53 -9.27 17.19
N LEU A 66 0.43 -9.13 16.26
CA LEU A 66 0.18 -9.14 14.83
C LEU A 66 0.73 -10.41 14.19
N LYS A 67 0.20 -10.75 13.01
CA LYS A 67 0.75 -11.75 12.10
C LYS A 67 1.40 -11.08 10.91
N VAL A 68 2.46 -11.71 10.42
CA VAL A 68 3.14 -11.39 9.18
C VAL A 68 3.06 -12.60 8.27
N GLY A 69 2.65 -12.38 7.02
CA GLY A 69 2.73 -13.35 5.93
C GLY A 69 3.73 -12.83 4.92
N LEU A 70 4.68 -13.68 4.53
CA LEU A 70 5.77 -13.33 3.64
C LEU A 70 5.65 -14.11 2.33
N MET A 71 5.88 -13.42 1.22
CA MET A 71 5.73 -13.91 -0.14
C MET A 71 6.81 -13.33 -1.05
N TYR A 72 6.96 -13.90 -2.24
CA TYR A 72 7.70 -13.24 -3.32
C TYR A 72 7.10 -13.47 -4.70
N SER A 73 7.40 -12.55 -5.63
CA SER A 73 7.19 -12.70 -7.07
C SER A 73 8.48 -12.37 -7.83
N TYR A 74 8.41 -12.30 -9.17
CA TYR A 74 9.43 -11.65 -10.00
C TYR A 74 9.67 -10.22 -9.51
N ALA A 75 10.91 -9.75 -9.59
CA ALA A 75 11.19 -8.33 -9.38
C ALA A 75 10.41 -7.51 -10.43
N HIS A 76 9.69 -6.49 -10.00
CA HIS A 76 8.92 -5.63 -10.89
C HIS A 76 8.98 -4.17 -10.45
N ARG A 77 8.75 -3.27 -11.40
CA ARG A 77 8.70 -1.83 -11.21
C ARG A 77 7.47 -1.45 -10.39
N PHE A 78 7.62 -0.38 -9.63
CA PHE A 78 6.55 0.24 -8.87
C PHE A 78 6.83 1.74 -8.79
N TRP A 79 5.86 2.50 -8.29
CA TRP A 79 5.96 3.96 -8.23
C TRP A 79 5.80 4.45 -6.80
N THR A 80 6.73 5.27 -6.32
CA THR A 80 6.51 6.10 -5.13
C THR A 80 5.65 7.29 -5.49
N VAL A 81 4.92 7.83 -4.51
CA VAL A 81 4.10 9.03 -4.68
C VAL A 81 4.67 10.11 -3.79
N ASP A 82 5.17 11.18 -4.41
CA ASP A 82 5.88 12.25 -3.71
C ASP A 82 5.26 13.62 -4.04
N PRO A 83 5.28 14.59 -3.11
CA PRO A 83 4.87 15.95 -3.40
C PRO A 83 5.83 16.61 -4.41
N ASP A 84 5.28 17.30 -5.39
CA ASP A 84 6.03 18.06 -6.40
C ASP A 84 5.35 19.41 -6.69
N GLY A 85 6.00 20.50 -6.27
CA GLY A 85 5.57 21.86 -6.63
C GLY A 85 4.14 22.25 -6.24
N GLY A 86 3.55 21.62 -5.21
CA GLY A 86 2.15 21.84 -4.79
C GLY A 86 1.14 20.86 -5.41
N SER A 87 1.63 19.87 -6.16
CA SER A 87 0.90 18.69 -6.61
C SER A 87 1.60 17.42 -6.09
N TYR A 88 1.25 16.26 -6.64
CA TYR A 88 1.87 14.98 -6.36
C TYR A 88 2.25 14.28 -7.68
N VAL A 89 3.34 13.52 -7.66
CA VAL A 89 3.85 12.81 -8.83
C VAL A 89 4.20 11.36 -8.48
N ALA A 90 3.88 10.44 -9.39
CA ALA A 90 4.35 9.06 -9.34
C ALA A 90 5.76 8.98 -9.93
N THR A 91 6.74 8.52 -9.14
CA THR A 91 8.12 8.31 -9.59
C THR A 91 8.41 6.81 -9.65
N GLU A 92 8.77 6.32 -10.83
CA GLU A 92 9.14 4.92 -11.02
C GLU A 92 10.43 4.60 -10.23
N VAL A 93 10.38 3.53 -9.45
CA VAL A 93 11.57 2.95 -8.83
C VAL A 93 12.20 2.00 -9.85
N PRO A 94 13.44 2.27 -10.30
CA PRO A 94 14.08 1.46 -11.31
C PRO A 94 14.41 0.07 -10.77
N LEU A 95 14.31 -0.93 -11.64
CA LEU A 95 14.83 -2.28 -11.39
C LEU A 95 16.35 -2.27 -11.47
N GLU A 96 17.00 -2.85 -10.48
CA GLU A 96 18.45 -3.09 -10.47
C GLU A 96 18.77 -4.47 -11.07
N ALA A 97 19.98 -4.64 -11.61
CA ALA A 97 20.36 -5.86 -12.31
C ALA A 97 20.42 -7.10 -11.38
N ASP A 98 20.68 -6.88 -10.09
CA ASP A 98 20.77 -7.89 -9.05
C ASP A 98 19.45 -8.12 -8.29
N ASP A 99 18.42 -7.29 -8.53
CA ASP A 99 17.08 -7.52 -7.99
C ASP A 99 16.60 -8.91 -8.45
N SER A 100 16.41 -9.82 -7.49
CA SER A 100 16.15 -11.23 -7.74
C SER A 100 14.67 -11.56 -7.64
N ILE A 101 14.00 -10.94 -6.68
CA ILE A 101 12.56 -11.10 -6.41
C ILE A 101 11.94 -9.77 -6.01
N HIS A 102 10.63 -9.66 -6.14
CA HIS A 102 9.85 -8.69 -5.38
C HIS A 102 9.38 -9.37 -4.09
N LEU A 103 9.95 -9.01 -2.95
CA LEU A 103 9.58 -9.56 -1.65
C LEU A 103 8.41 -8.77 -1.08
N MET A 104 7.39 -9.47 -0.60
CA MET A 104 6.16 -8.86 -0.10
C MET A 104 5.82 -9.39 1.29
N ALA A 105 5.30 -8.51 2.15
CA ALA A 105 4.77 -8.84 3.46
C ALA A 105 3.37 -8.25 3.65
N VAL A 106 2.46 -9.03 4.23
CA VAL A 106 1.16 -8.56 4.71
C VAL A 106 1.14 -8.65 6.23
N VAL A 107 0.69 -7.58 6.88
CA VAL A 107 0.60 -7.48 8.34
C VAL A 107 -0.86 -7.34 8.75
N TRP A 108 -1.33 -8.18 9.67
CA TRP A 108 -2.72 -8.15 10.14
C TRP A 108 -2.87 -8.60 11.59
N GLU A 109 -3.97 -8.22 12.23
CA GLU A 109 -4.39 -8.79 13.51
C GLU A 109 -5.14 -10.11 13.26
N ALA A 110 -4.68 -11.18 13.92
CA ALA A 110 -5.03 -12.56 13.58
C ALA A 110 -6.50 -12.93 13.84
N GLU A 111 -7.09 -12.39 14.91
CA GLU A 111 -8.43 -12.78 15.34
C GLU A 111 -9.52 -12.12 14.47
N THR A 112 -9.32 -10.85 14.13
CA THR A 112 -10.26 -10.03 13.36
C THR A 112 -9.98 -10.07 11.86
N GLY A 113 -8.75 -10.37 11.45
CA GLY A 113 -8.32 -10.27 10.06
C GLY A 113 -8.12 -8.84 9.58
N VAL A 114 -8.08 -7.85 10.49
CA VAL A 114 -7.84 -6.46 10.13
C VAL A 114 -6.39 -6.29 9.67
N VAL A 115 -6.21 -5.93 8.40
CA VAL A 115 -4.89 -5.53 7.87
C VAL A 115 -4.46 -4.24 8.55
N VAL A 116 -3.17 -4.15 8.84
CA VAL A 116 -2.55 -3.01 9.52
C VAL A 116 -1.76 -2.18 8.49
N PRO A 117 -2.40 -1.14 7.93
CA PRO A 117 -1.71 -0.24 7.02
C PRO A 117 -0.91 0.83 7.78
N SER A 118 -0.03 1.53 7.06
CA SER A 118 0.56 2.80 7.51
C SER A 118 1.47 2.70 8.75
N THR A 119 2.28 1.64 8.83
CA THR A 119 3.42 1.54 9.75
C THR A 119 4.71 1.29 8.97
N ASP A 120 5.86 1.51 9.59
CA ASP A 120 7.13 1.11 9.00
C ASP A 120 7.34 -0.40 9.19
N VAL A 121 7.76 -1.07 8.11
CA VAL A 121 8.15 -2.48 8.13
C VAL A 121 9.60 -2.59 7.69
N THR A 122 10.45 -3.10 8.56
CA THR A 122 11.85 -3.40 8.27
C THR A 122 12.00 -4.88 7.98
N VAL A 123 12.69 -5.22 6.90
CA VAL A 123 13.03 -6.62 6.57
C VAL A 123 14.54 -6.77 6.59
N GLU A 124 15.03 -7.67 7.45
CA GLU A 124 16.41 -8.16 7.47
C GLU A 124 16.42 -9.60 6.93
N LEU A 125 17.21 -9.86 5.89
CA LEU A 125 17.44 -11.20 5.34
C LEU A 125 18.87 -11.65 5.63
N THR A 126 18.99 -12.88 6.11
CA THR A 126 20.28 -13.52 6.40
C THR A 126 20.31 -14.94 5.84
N ASN A 127 21.52 -15.45 5.57
CA ASN A 127 21.80 -16.86 5.30
C ASN A 127 23.07 -17.30 6.06
N ASP A 128 23.58 -18.50 5.77
CA ASP A 128 24.79 -19.03 6.43
C ASP A 128 26.05 -18.17 6.19
N ASP A 129 26.08 -17.41 5.08
CA ASP A 129 27.17 -16.49 4.74
C ASP A 129 27.05 -15.12 5.43
N GLY A 130 25.90 -14.81 6.05
CA GLY A 130 25.68 -13.60 6.86
C GLY A 130 24.49 -12.75 6.40
N LEU A 131 24.64 -11.42 6.50
CA LEU A 131 23.61 -10.46 6.10
C LEU A 131 23.54 -10.34 4.58
N VAL A 132 22.33 -10.45 4.05
CA VAL A 132 22.02 -10.37 2.61
C VAL A 132 21.35 -9.04 2.26
N TYR A 133 20.36 -8.62 3.06
CA TYR A 133 19.55 -7.43 2.81
C TYR A 133 19.01 -6.87 4.12
N GLU A 134 18.95 -5.55 4.27
CA GLU A 134 18.30 -4.88 5.40
C GLU A 134 17.79 -3.50 4.98
N GLU A 135 16.48 -3.33 4.91
CA GLU A 135 15.86 -2.04 4.57
C GLU A 135 14.47 -1.88 5.20
N VAL A 136 14.00 -0.63 5.26
CA VAL A 136 12.58 -0.33 5.46
C VAL A 136 11.87 -0.47 4.11
N VAL A 137 11.05 -1.51 3.97
CA VAL A 137 10.34 -1.80 2.73
C VAL A 137 9.15 -0.85 2.53
N TYR A 138 8.75 -0.63 1.28
CA TYR A 138 7.72 0.35 0.95
C TYR A 138 6.33 -0.16 1.38
N PRO A 139 5.46 0.69 1.94
CA PRO A 139 4.03 0.42 1.95
C PRO A 139 3.50 0.55 0.52
N MET A 140 2.83 -0.49 0.03
CA MET A 140 2.43 -0.64 -1.37
C MET A 140 0.94 -0.93 -1.50
N PHE A 141 0.42 -0.59 -2.67
CA PHE A 141 -0.97 -0.81 -3.04
C PHE A 141 -1.07 -1.42 -4.44
N SER A 142 -1.62 -2.64 -4.52
CA SER A 142 -1.83 -3.34 -5.79
C SER A 142 -3.27 -3.79 -5.97
N GLN A 143 -3.63 -4.03 -7.23
CA GLN A 143 -4.93 -4.57 -7.59
C GLN A 143 -5.15 -5.97 -7.02
N GLN A 144 -4.14 -6.84 -7.11
CA GLN A 144 -4.29 -8.24 -6.72
C GLN A 144 -4.20 -8.46 -5.21
N MET A 145 -3.45 -7.65 -4.47
CA MET A 145 -3.16 -7.91 -3.05
C MET A 145 -3.70 -6.85 -2.09
N GLY A 146 -4.16 -5.70 -2.60
CA GLY A 146 -4.51 -4.58 -1.73
C GLY A 146 -3.28 -4.02 -1.05
N VAL A 147 -3.39 -3.71 0.24
CA VAL A 147 -2.28 -3.13 1.02
C VAL A 147 -1.31 -4.22 1.46
N HIS A 148 -0.04 -4.01 1.16
CA HIS A 148 1.08 -4.86 1.56
C HIS A 148 2.34 -4.00 1.70
N TYR A 149 3.43 -4.61 2.13
CA TYR A 149 4.75 -3.99 2.18
C TYR A 149 5.68 -4.74 1.25
N GLY A 150 6.57 -4.06 0.53
CA GLY A 150 7.48 -4.75 -0.37
C GLY A 150 8.62 -3.90 -0.92
N ASP A 151 9.61 -4.60 -1.46
CA ASP A 151 10.74 -4.05 -2.21
C ASP A 151 11.30 -5.12 -3.14
N ASN A 152 12.05 -4.69 -4.16
CA ASN A 152 12.87 -5.62 -4.93
C ASN A 152 14.14 -5.95 -4.16
N VAL A 153 14.45 -7.24 -4.03
CA VAL A 153 15.52 -7.73 -3.15
C VAL A 153 16.53 -8.56 -3.93
N PRO A 154 17.84 -8.31 -3.76
CA PRO A 154 18.88 -9.17 -4.30
C PRO A 154 19.04 -10.44 -3.43
N LEU A 155 19.06 -11.60 -4.07
CA LEU A 155 19.37 -12.89 -3.44
C LEU A 155 20.56 -13.52 -4.17
N PRO A 156 21.68 -13.84 -3.49
CA PRO A 156 22.88 -14.39 -4.12
C PRO A 156 22.69 -15.69 -4.91
N GLY A 157 21.64 -16.45 -4.59
CA GLY A 157 21.26 -17.66 -5.30
C GLY A 157 20.35 -18.57 -4.48
N ASP A 158 20.26 -19.82 -4.93
CA ASP A 158 19.49 -20.89 -4.30
C ASP A 158 20.03 -21.22 -2.89
N ASP A 159 19.29 -20.88 -1.84
CA ASP A 159 19.71 -21.06 -0.45
C ASP A 159 18.53 -21.01 0.52
N ILE A 160 18.78 -21.35 1.79
CA ILE A 160 17.86 -21.13 2.90
C ILE A 160 18.14 -19.75 3.48
N TYR A 161 17.10 -18.91 3.49
CA TYR A 161 17.16 -17.56 4.04
C TYR A 161 16.29 -17.47 5.29
N THR A 162 16.74 -16.68 6.26
CA THR A 162 15.93 -16.26 7.40
C THR A 162 15.58 -14.78 7.25
N ALA A 163 14.28 -14.51 7.17
CA ALA A 163 13.72 -13.17 7.22
C ALA A 163 13.33 -12.80 8.66
N LYS A 164 13.85 -11.69 9.16
CA LYS A 164 13.28 -10.98 10.31
C LYS A 164 12.46 -9.80 9.81
N VAL A 165 11.16 -9.87 10.01
CA VAL A 165 10.23 -8.80 9.64
C VAL A 165 9.84 -8.06 10.91
N THR A 166 10.33 -6.84 11.05
CA THR A 166 10.02 -5.97 12.18
C THR A 166 8.94 -4.97 11.78
N VAL A 167 7.81 -5.05 12.47
CA VAL A 167 6.68 -4.13 12.32
C VAL A 167 6.81 -3.05 13.40
N ALA A 168 6.88 -1.78 13.01
CA ALA A 168 6.91 -0.67 13.95
C ALA A 168 5.56 -0.50 14.67
N GLY A 169 5.58 0.14 15.84
CA GLY A 169 4.37 0.48 16.58
C GLY A 169 3.47 1.43 15.79
N LEU A 170 2.15 1.30 15.97
CA LEU A 170 1.18 2.07 15.18
C LEU A 170 1.19 3.55 15.60
N PRO A 171 1.29 4.49 14.63
CA PRO A 171 1.39 5.91 14.92
C PRO A 171 0.03 6.59 15.11
N PHE A 172 -1.06 5.84 15.15
CA PHE A 172 -2.43 6.35 15.13
C PHE A 172 -3.34 5.68 16.17
N GLU A 173 -4.50 6.28 16.39
CA GLU A 173 -5.45 5.85 17.41
C GLU A 173 -6.02 4.46 17.09
N ARG A 174 -6.28 3.70 18.16
CA ARG A 174 -6.84 2.35 18.07
C ARG A 174 -8.07 2.30 18.95
N PHE A 175 -9.10 1.66 18.45
CA PHE A 175 -10.43 1.67 19.06
C PHE A 175 -10.83 0.27 19.53
N GLY A 176 -11.72 0.23 20.53
CA GLY A 176 -12.27 -1.02 21.04
C GLY A 176 -11.22 -1.99 21.52
N ALA A 177 -11.26 -3.22 21.00
CA ALA A 177 -10.33 -4.28 21.40
C ALA A 177 -8.86 -4.00 21.04
N PHE A 178 -8.59 -3.02 20.17
CA PHE A 178 -7.23 -2.62 19.79
C PHE A 178 -6.66 -1.51 20.68
N ASP A 179 -7.45 -0.92 21.59
CA ASP A 179 -6.95 0.10 22.50
C ASP A 179 -5.74 -0.41 23.32
N GLY A 180 -4.68 0.41 23.37
CA GLY A 180 -3.39 0.08 23.96
C GLY A 180 -2.60 -1.07 23.28
N GLN A 181 -3.07 -1.65 22.17
CA GLN A 181 -2.38 -2.74 21.47
C GLN A 181 -1.42 -2.23 20.40
N PHE A 182 -0.32 -2.94 20.09
CA PHE A 182 0.59 -2.59 18.97
C PHE A 182 1.37 -1.26 19.14
N GLU A 183 1.64 -0.84 20.38
CA GLU A 183 2.42 0.38 20.67
C GLU A 183 3.92 0.25 20.41
N GLN A 184 4.44 -0.96 20.57
CA GLN A 184 5.87 -1.24 20.46
C GLN A 184 6.13 -2.04 19.20
N ALA A 185 7.33 -1.85 18.64
CA ALA A 185 7.77 -2.64 17.52
C ALA A 185 7.86 -4.13 17.92
N ALA A 186 7.52 -5.01 16.98
CA ALA A 186 7.59 -6.45 17.17
C ALA A 186 8.11 -7.14 15.92
N THR A 187 8.78 -8.28 16.10
CA THR A 187 9.50 -8.96 15.01
C THR A 187 9.00 -10.39 14.83
N ALA A 188 8.64 -10.75 13.60
CA ALA A 188 8.44 -12.13 13.17
C ALA A 188 9.73 -12.66 12.55
N THR A 189 10.07 -13.94 12.79
CA THR A 189 11.19 -14.62 12.14
C THR A 189 10.65 -15.77 11.30
N ILE A 190 10.99 -15.77 10.01
CA ILE A 190 10.46 -16.70 9.01
C ILE A 190 11.66 -17.27 8.22
N GLU A 191 11.87 -18.57 8.29
CA GLU A 191 12.86 -19.28 7.47
C GLU A 191 12.18 -19.81 6.21
N PHE A 192 12.84 -19.68 5.05
CA PHE A 192 12.33 -20.17 3.79
C PHE A 192 13.45 -20.64 2.85
N ASP A 193 13.13 -21.65 2.04
CA ASP A 193 14.02 -22.15 0.99
C ASP A 193 13.72 -21.41 -0.32
N TYR A 194 14.63 -20.55 -0.76
CA TYR A 194 14.50 -19.87 -2.04
C TYR A 194 15.20 -20.67 -3.14
N ARG A 195 14.45 -20.94 -4.22
CA ARG A 195 14.98 -21.53 -5.45
C ARG A 195 14.58 -20.66 -6.65
N GLU A 196 15.55 -20.27 -7.46
CA GLU A 196 15.32 -19.50 -8.68
C GLU A 196 14.37 -20.25 -9.63
N GLY A 197 14.47 -21.58 -9.67
CA GLY A 197 13.55 -22.43 -10.44
C GLY A 197 12.09 -22.24 -10.02
N GLN A 198 11.80 -22.18 -8.72
CA GLN A 198 10.44 -21.95 -8.20
C GLN A 198 9.92 -20.56 -8.56
N ARG A 199 10.77 -19.53 -8.42
CA ARG A 199 10.43 -18.18 -8.91
C ARG A 199 10.09 -18.21 -10.39
N ASN A 200 10.90 -18.89 -11.21
CA ASN A 200 10.72 -18.96 -12.65
C ASN A 200 9.47 -19.73 -13.11
N ASP A 201 8.88 -20.52 -12.21
CA ASP A 201 7.63 -21.28 -12.40
C ASP A 201 6.38 -20.50 -11.92
N ILE A 202 6.54 -19.31 -11.31
CA ILE A 202 5.41 -18.49 -10.88
C ILE A 202 4.53 -18.15 -12.10
N PRO A 203 3.21 -18.40 -12.03
CA PRO A 203 2.28 -18.13 -13.12
C PRO A 203 2.33 -16.67 -13.57
N TYR A 204 2.35 -16.47 -14.87
CA TYR A 204 2.41 -15.16 -15.51
C TYR A 204 1.45 -15.14 -16.69
N SER A 205 0.71 -14.05 -16.89
CA SER A 205 -0.16 -13.90 -18.06
C SER A 205 -0.23 -12.45 -18.52
N LEU A 206 0.00 -12.23 -19.82
CA LEU A 206 -0.25 -10.95 -20.48
C LEU A 206 -1.76 -10.69 -20.60
N LEU A 207 -2.12 -9.41 -20.61
CA LEU A 207 -3.50 -8.93 -20.70
C LEU A 207 -3.71 -8.07 -21.96
N GLU A 208 -3.08 -8.45 -23.07
CA GLU A 208 -2.97 -7.65 -24.31
C GLU A 208 -4.32 -7.10 -24.82
N ASP A 209 -5.40 -7.87 -24.72
CA ASP A 209 -6.74 -7.49 -25.18
C ASP A 209 -7.45 -6.46 -24.28
N LYS A 210 -6.96 -6.25 -23.05
CA LYS A 210 -7.64 -5.47 -22.01
C LYS A 210 -6.78 -4.39 -21.36
N GLN A 211 -5.45 -4.50 -21.46
CA GLN A 211 -4.52 -3.57 -20.85
C GLN A 211 -4.84 -2.11 -21.24
N GLY A 212 -4.71 -1.19 -20.28
CA GLY A 212 -5.01 0.24 -20.46
C GLY A 212 -6.50 0.62 -20.36
N GLN A 213 -7.42 -0.35 -20.37
CA GLN A 213 -8.86 -0.06 -20.18
C GLN A 213 -9.14 0.22 -18.70
N ARG A 214 -10.05 1.16 -18.40
CA ARG A 214 -10.54 1.36 -17.03
C ARG A 214 -11.10 0.07 -16.46
N GLY A 215 -10.62 -0.34 -15.29
CA GLY A 215 -10.92 -1.64 -14.71
C GLY A 215 -9.77 -2.16 -13.86
N THR A 216 -9.93 -3.36 -13.32
CA THR A 216 -8.91 -4.00 -12.49
C THR A 216 -8.79 -5.47 -12.81
N VAL A 217 -7.63 -6.07 -12.53
CA VAL A 217 -7.54 -7.51 -12.36
C VAL A 217 -8.22 -7.94 -11.05
N PRO A 218 -8.88 -9.12 -11.01
CA PRO A 218 -9.49 -9.61 -9.79
C PRO A 218 -8.47 -9.74 -8.66
N ARG A 219 -8.95 -9.64 -7.42
CA ARG A 219 -8.16 -9.97 -6.24
C ARG A 219 -7.61 -11.38 -6.35
N MET A 220 -6.37 -11.55 -5.93
CA MET A 220 -5.77 -12.87 -5.82
C MET A 220 -6.40 -13.62 -4.65
N GLU A 221 -6.63 -14.92 -4.80
CA GLU A 221 -7.01 -15.78 -3.67
C GLU A 221 -5.78 -16.02 -2.80
N MET A 222 -5.90 -15.72 -1.51
CA MET A 222 -4.78 -15.66 -0.58
C MET A 222 -5.22 -16.18 0.79
N GLU A 223 -4.29 -16.76 1.56
CA GLU A 223 -4.57 -17.28 2.91
C GLU A 223 -4.64 -16.17 3.98
N MET A 224 -4.22 -14.96 3.65
CA MET A 224 -4.19 -13.79 4.52
C MET A 224 -5.09 -12.67 3.97
N PRO A 225 -5.57 -11.75 4.83
CA PRO A 225 -6.48 -10.69 4.42
C PRO A 225 -5.77 -9.63 3.56
N GLN A 226 -6.54 -8.92 2.73
CA GLN A 226 -6.05 -7.95 1.75
C GLN A 226 -6.51 -6.50 2.05
N GLY A 227 -7.03 -6.25 3.25
CA GLY A 227 -7.52 -4.92 3.65
C GLY A 227 -8.80 -4.51 2.94
N VAL A 228 -9.69 -5.46 2.67
CA VAL A 228 -11.00 -5.19 2.06
C VAL A 228 -11.88 -4.45 3.07
N ALA A 229 -12.52 -3.38 2.62
CA ALA A 229 -13.42 -2.59 3.44
C ALA A 229 -14.61 -3.45 3.91
N PRO A 230 -15.01 -3.34 5.19
CA PRO A 230 -16.08 -4.15 5.74
C PRO A 230 -17.42 -3.82 5.08
N SER A 231 -18.32 -4.81 5.02
CA SER A 231 -19.64 -4.64 4.41
C SER A 231 -20.57 -3.71 5.19
N SER A 232 -20.39 -3.67 6.50
CA SER A 232 -21.04 -2.76 7.44
C SER A 232 -19.99 -1.97 8.19
N LEU A 233 -20.36 -0.79 8.67
CA LEU A 233 -19.52 0.04 9.53
C LEU A 233 -20.27 0.28 10.86
N PRO A 234 -19.54 0.55 11.96
CA PRO A 234 -20.15 0.97 13.21
C PRO A 234 -20.89 2.30 13.07
N GLY A 235 -21.98 2.46 13.82
CA GLY A 235 -22.79 3.69 13.81
C GLY A 235 -23.96 3.69 12.82
N GLU A 236 -24.57 4.87 12.70
CA GLU A 236 -25.67 5.14 11.79
C GLU A 236 -25.17 5.81 10.50
N THR A 237 -25.66 5.33 9.34
CA THR A 237 -25.17 5.79 8.03
C THR A 237 -25.58 7.23 7.78
N ILE A 238 -24.58 8.08 7.55
CA ILE A 238 -24.78 9.43 7.01
C ILE A 238 -24.95 9.36 5.50
N GLY A 239 -24.03 8.67 4.79
CA GLY A 239 -24.13 8.52 3.34
C GLY A 239 -22.89 7.93 2.67
N GLU A 240 -22.86 7.98 1.34
CA GLU A 240 -21.65 7.72 0.54
C GLU A 240 -21.37 8.81 -0.50
N GLY A 241 -20.09 9.14 -0.70
CA GLY A 241 -19.62 10.07 -1.73
C GLY A 241 -18.50 9.45 -2.59
N LYS A 242 -18.29 9.96 -3.81
CA LYS A 242 -17.26 9.44 -4.73
C LYS A 242 -16.39 10.56 -5.29
N THR A 243 -15.13 10.27 -5.54
CA THR A 243 -14.24 11.17 -6.29
C THR A 243 -14.75 11.38 -7.71
N GLU A 244 -14.27 12.42 -8.40
CA GLU A 244 -14.63 12.71 -9.79
C GLU A 244 -14.30 11.53 -10.72
N THR A 245 -13.13 10.92 -10.56
CA THR A 245 -12.73 9.70 -11.28
C THR A 245 -13.57 8.47 -10.92
N GLN A 246 -14.30 8.54 -9.79
CA GLN A 246 -15.05 7.47 -9.13
C GLN A 246 -14.17 6.32 -8.64
N ASP A 247 -12.86 6.52 -8.52
CA ASP A 247 -11.92 5.48 -8.12
C ASP A 247 -11.90 5.22 -6.61
N ILE A 248 -12.30 6.22 -5.81
CA ILE A 248 -12.50 6.10 -4.36
C ILE A 248 -13.95 6.45 -4.01
N THR A 249 -14.54 5.62 -3.14
CA THR A 249 -15.82 5.89 -2.47
C THR A 249 -15.57 6.13 -0.99
N PHE A 250 -16.07 7.23 -0.45
CA PHE A 250 -16.05 7.57 0.98
C PHE A 250 -17.40 7.19 1.57
N ARG A 251 -17.40 6.41 2.65
CA ARG A 251 -18.60 6.11 3.44
C ARG A 251 -18.49 6.81 4.78
N ALA A 252 -19.52 7.54 5.19
CA ALA A 252 -19.54 8.25 6.47
C ALA A 252 -20.59 7.67 7.42
N GLN A 253 -20.23 7.57 8.69
CA GLN A 253 -21.08 7.08 9.77
C GLN A 253 -21.02 8.03 10.96
N ALA A 254 -22.14 8.15 11.67
CA ALA A 254 -22.20 8.71 13.01
C ALA A 254 -22.12 7.57 14.03
N ALA A 255 -20.92 7.30 14.53
CA ALA A 255 -20.69 6.25 15.54
C ALA A 255 -20.89 6.80 16.96
N THR A 256 -21.58 6.04 17.81
CA THR A 256 -21.92 6.43 19.19
C THR A 256 -21.60 5.36 20.22
N ASP A 257 -20.98 4.25 19.81
CA ASP A 257 -20.51 3.22 20.73
C ASP A 257 -19.44 3.80 21.68
N ASP A 258 -19.50 3.42 22.96
CA ASP A 258 -18.60 3.91 24.03
C ASP A 258 -17.10 3.85 23.66
N ARG A 259 -16.72 2.90 22.78
CA ARG A 259 -15.34 2.74 22.33
C ARG A 259 -14.80 3.91 21.50
N PHE A 260 -15.68 4.75 20.96
CA PHE A 260 -15.32 5.98 20.24
C PHE A 260 -15.35 7.24 21.14
N GLY A 261 -15.60 7.08 22.44
CA GLY A 261 -15.67 8.17 23.41
C GLY A 261 -17.08 8.71 23.66
N ASP A 262 -17.19 9.73 24.51
CA ASP A 262 -18.47 10.30 24.97
C ASP A 262 -19.16 11.21 23.92
N THR A 263 -18.41 11.65 22.91
CA THR A 263 -18.91 12.50 21.82
C THR A 263 -19.11 11.64 20.58
N PRO A 264 -20.23 11.78 19.83
CA PRO A 264 -20.40 11.09 18.57
C PRO A 264 -19.18 11.25 17.65
N TYR A 265 -18.79 10.17 16.99
CA TYR A 265 -17.60 10.10 16.17
C TYR A 265 -17.98 10.04 14.69
N LEU A 266 -17.48 10.99 13.92
CA LEU A 266 -17.57 10.96 12.45
C LEU A 266 -16.54 9.95 11.95
N LEU A 267 -17.02 8.78 11.49
CA LEU A 267 -16.17 7.74 10.91
C LEU A 267 -16.28 7.79 9.39
N VAL A 268 -15.14 8.01 8.72
CA VAL A 268 -15.02 8.01 7.26
C VAL A 268 -14.15 6.85 6.79
N SER A 269 -14.70 5.98 5.95
CA SER A 269 -14.05 4.76 5.45
C SER A 269 -13.89 4.82 3.92
N PRO A 270 -12.75 5.31 3.39
CA PRO A 270 -12.49 5.33 1.96
C PRO A 270 -12.16 3.93 1.43
N LYS A 271 -12.78 3.54 0.31
CA LYS A 271 -12.52 2.28 -0.38
C LYS A 271 -12.35 2.45 -1.89
N THR A 272 -11.52 1.60 -2.50
CA THR A 272 -11.35 1.56 -3.96
C THR A 272 -12.61 1.04 -4.67
N ARG A 273 -12.87 1.54 -5.88
CA ARG A 273 -14.07 1.23 -6.66
C ARG A 273 -14.28 -0.26 -6.93
N TYR A 274 -13.25 -0.94 -7.45
CA TYR A 274 -13.43 -2.27 -8.03
C TYR A 274 -13.19 -3.39 -7.03
N ASN A 275 -12.06 -3.38 -6.32
CA ASN A 275 -11.68 -4.44 -5.38
C ASN A 275 -12.09 -4.16 -3.93
N GLY A 276 -12.56 -2.94 -3.64
CA GLY A 276 -13.12 -2.58 -2.34
C GLY A 276 -12.10 -2.48 -1.21
N TYR A 277 -10.81 -2.31 -1.51
CA TYR A 277 -9.77 -2.15 -0.50
C TYR A 277 -9.88 -0.81 0.22
N LEU A 278 -9.65 -0.81 1.53
CA LEU A 278 -9.45 0.41 2.33
C LEU A 278 -8.23 1.19 1.81
N VAL A 279 -8.32 2.52 1.82
CA VAL A 279 -7.30 3.39 1.24
C VAL A 279 -6.46 4.06 2.35
N PRO A 280 -5.17 3.67 2.49
CA PRO A 280 -4.29 4.21 3.53
C PRO A 280 -3.55 5.49 3.14
N GLN A 281 -2.89 6.10 4.11
CA GLN A 281 -1.98 7.24 3.96
C GLN A 281 -2.58 8.43 3.21
N MET A 282 -3.84 8.75 3.51
CA MET A 282 -4.50 9.97 3.06
C MET A 282 -4.41 11.05 4.14
N GLY A 283 -4.39 12.31 3.70
CA GLY A 283 -4.68 13.47 4.55
C GLY A 283 -6.09 13.93 4.24
N LEU A 284 -6.98 13.86 5.22
CA LEU A 284 -8.40 14.17 5.07
C LEU A 284 -8.83 15.19 6.11
N SER A 285 -9.74 16.07 5.71
CA SER A 285 -10.52 16.94 6.59
C SER A 285 -12.00 16.81 6.26
N ALA A 286 -12.87 17.30 7.14
CA ALA A 286 -14.30 17.32 6.89
C ALA A 286 -14.95 18.62 7.35
N THR A 287 -16.02 18.99 6.63
CA THR A 287 -17.00 19.97 7.05
C THR A 287 -18.33 19.26 7.27
N VAL A 288 -18.94 19.48 8.43
CA VAL A 288 -20.29 19.01 8.76
C VAL A 288 -21.22 20.21 8.80
N GLU A 289 -22.27 20.19 8.00
CA GLU A 289 -23.30 21.23 7.96
C GLU A 289 -24.63 20.71 8.51
N ARG A 290 -25.26 21.52 9.35
CA ARG A 290 -26.58 21.27 9.94
C ARG A 290 -27.46 22.48 9.75
N ASP A 291 -28.64 22.28 9.17
CA ASP A 291 -29.60 23.37 8.91
C ASP A 291 -28.99 24.58 8.13
N GLY A 292 -27.95 24.33 7.33
CA GLY A 292 -27.23 25.36 6.57
C GLY A 292 -26.17 26.14 7.37
N GLU A 293 -25.85 25.71 8.59
CA GLU A 293 -24.76 26.25 9.41
C GLU A 293 -23.64 25.21 9.60
N THR A 294 -22.38 25.66 9.64
CA THR A 294 -21.23 24.79 9.89
C THR A 294 -21.22 24.34 11.35
N ALA A 295 -21.43 23.04 11.59
CA ALA A 295 -21.39 22.41 12.90
C ALA A 295 -19.98 21.91 13.27
N PHE A 296 -19.17 21.53 12.27
CA PHE A 296 -17.78 21.11 12.45
C PHE A 296 -16.97 21.43 11.18
N GLU A 297 -15.71 21.79 11.38
CA GLU A 297 -14.70 21.90 10.33
C GLU A 297 -13.33 21.54 10.94
N GLY A 298 -12.68 20.50 10.41
CA GLY A 298 -11.40 20.05 10.95
C GLY A 298 -10.84 18.79 10.31
N ASP A 299 -9.64 18.41 10.77
CA ASP A 299 -8.91 17.24 10.27
C ASP A 299 -9.57 15.93 10.73
N LEU A 300 -9.48 14.90 9.87
CA LEU A 300 -9.83 13.53 10.20
C LEU A 300 -8.56 12.71 10.40
N THR A 301 -8.35 12.26 11.64
CA THR A 301 -7.17 11.47 11.98
C THR A 301 -7.37 10.00 11.63
N PRO A 302 -6.33 9.28 11.15
CA PRO A 302 -6.44 7.85 10.92
C PRO A 302 -6.70 7.10 12.23
N GLY A 303 -7.48 6.02 12.14
CA GLY A 303 -7.85 5.16 13.24
C GLY A 303 -7.93 3.70 12.81
N LEU A 304 -7.72 2.79 13.76
CA LEU A 304 -7.87 1.34 13.54
C LEU A 304 -8.86 0.74 14.53
N ASP A 305 -9.93 0.16 14.00
CA ASP A 305 -11.00 -0.47 14.77
C ASP A 305 -11.21 -1.92 14.30
N PRO A 306 -11.52 -2.87 15.20
CA PRO A 306 -11.72 -4.27 14.84
C PRO A 306 -12.88 -4.52 13.86
N GLU A 307 -13.88 -3.63 13.80
CA GLU A 307 -15.05 -3.77 12.92
C GLU A 307 -14.99 -2.84 11.71
N ALA A 308 -14.46 -1.63 11.87
CA ALA A 308 -14.32 -0.66 10.78
C ALA A 308 -13.05 -0.86 9.93
N GLY A 309 -12.02 -1.52 10.47
CA GLY A 309 -10.67 -1.53 9.93
C GLY A 309 -10.02 -0.16 10.00
N LEU A 310 -9.13 0.14 9.05
CA LEU A 310 -8.63 1.49 8.85
C LEU A 310 -9.77 2.43 8.46
N HIS A 311 -9.87 3.54 9.17
CA HIS A 311 -10.76 4.64 8.88
C HIS A 311 -10.09 5.97 9.23
N TYR A 312 -10.77 7.07 8.94
CA TYR A 312 -10.37 8.42 9.32
C TYR A 312 -11.54 9.06 10.05
N GLY A 313 -11.29 9.78 11.13
CA GLY A 313 -12.41 10.38 11.86
C GLY A 313 -12.02 11.39 12.92
N ALA A 314 -13.06 11.98 13.51
CA ALA A 314 -12.98 12.98 14.56
C ALA A 314 -14.28 12.97 15.41
N PRO A 315 -14.20 13.34 16.70
CA PRO A 315 -15.39 13.59 17.52
C PRO A 315 -16.11 14.87 17.05
N VAL A 316 -17.43 14.79 16.86
CA VAL A 316 -18.28 15.90 16.41
C VAL A 316 -19.50 16.04 17.33
N GLU A 317 -19.65 17.20 17.95
CA GLU A 317 -20.75 17.44 18.89
C GLU A 317 -22.13 17.34 18.22
N ASN A 318 -23.01 16.56 18.83
CA ASN A 318 -24.39 16.34 18.37
C ASN A 318 -24.49 15.83 16.94
N LEU A 319 -23.47 15.15 16.39
CA LEU A 319 -23.51 14.56 15.04
C LEU A 319 -24.74 13.67 14.87
N THR A 320 -25.44 13.82 13.74
CA THR A 320 -26.60 13.00 13.38
C THR A 320 -26.51 12.51 11.94
N PRO A 321 -27.25 11.45 11.57
CA PRO A 321 -27.33 10.97 10.18
C PRO A 321 -27.91 11.98 9.17
N ASP A 322 -28.66 12.97 9.65
CA ASP A 322 -29.29 14.00 8.81
C ASP A 322 -28.33 15.15 8.46
N ASP A 323 -27.11 15.16 9.03
CA ASP A 323 -26.11 16.18 8.74
C ASP A 323 -25.48 15.98 7.35
N THR A 324 -25.19 17.07 6.64
CA THR A 324 -24.45 17.00 5.38
C THR A 324 -22.96 16.97 5.68
N VAL A 325 -22.27 15.92 5.24
CA VAL A 325 -20.82 15.78 5.41
C VAL A 325 -20.11 16.01 4.09
N THR A 326 -19.15 16.92 4.07
CA THR A 326 -18.21 17.08 2.96
C THR A 326 -16.82 16.68 3.42
N VAL A 327 -16.26 15.64 2.79
CA VAL A 327 -14.88 15.18 3.03
C VAL A 327 -13.95 15.86 2.02
N THR A 328 -12.89 16.50 2.49
CA THR A 328 -11.86 17.09 1.64
C THR A 328 -10.61 16.23 1.66
N ILE A 329 -10.09 15.95 0.47
CA ILE A 329 -8.82 15.23 0.25
C ILE A 329 -7.71 16.28 0.16
N ASP A 330 -7.03 16.48 1.27
CA ASP A 330 -5.91 17.42 1.38
C ASP A 330 -4.61 16.80 0.84
N VAL A 331 -4.44 15.49 1.06
CA VAL A 331 -3.29 14.71 0.59
C VAL A 331 -3.81 13.38 0.00
N PRO A 332 -3.48 13.04 -1.26
CA PRO A 332 -3.84 11.76 -1.85
C PRO A 332 -3.11 10.61 -1.14
N PRO A 333 -3.52 9.35 -1.37
CA PRO A 333 -2.81 8.19 -0.82
C PRO A 333 -1.33 8.20 -1.23
N LEU A 334 -0.43 8.33 -0.26
CA LEU A 334 1.02 8.38 -0.49
C LEU A 334 1.70 7.00 -0.57
N VAL A 335 0.92 5.92 -0.46
CA VAL A 335 1.42 4.56 -0.65
C VAL A 335 1.97 4.35 -2.05
N ALA A 336 3.09 3.59 -2.13
CA ALA A 336 3.65 3.18 -3.40
C ALA A 336 2.64 2.32 -4.18
N ARG A 337 2.73 2.34 -5.50
CA ARG A 337 1.71 1.78 -6.37
C ARG A 337 2.32 0.82 -7.37
N HIS A 338 1.60 -0.25 -7.63
CA HIS A 338 1.88 -1.16 -8.74
C HIS A 338 1.17 -0.70 -10.01
N GLU A 339 1.56 -1.29 -11.14
CA GLU A 339 0.94 -1.00 -12.43
C GLU A 339 -0.59 -1.19 -12.39
N GLY A 340 -1.32 -0.28 -12.99
CA GLY A 340 -2.78 -0.20 -12.98
C GLY A 340 -3.33 0.72 -11.89
N TYR A 341 -2.53 1.07 -10.87
CA TYR A 341 -2.87 2.07 -9.84
C TYR A 341 -1.94 3.29 -9.86
N GLU A 342 -0.79 3.22 -10.53
CA GLU A 342 0.24 4.24 -10.49
C GLU A 342 -0.22 5.62 -10.99
N THR A 343 -1.22 5.67 -11.87
CA THR A 343 -1.84 6.90 -12.39
C THR A 343 -3.14 7.28 -11.67
N ALA A 344 -3.62 6.45 -10.74
CA ALA A 344 -4.90 6.66 -10.04
C ALA A 344 -4.72 7.48 -8.75
N PHE A 345 -5.82 7.91 -8.14
CA PHE A 345 -5.86 8.47 -6.79
C PHE A 345 -5.10 9.79 -6.57
N PHE A 346 -4.87 10.57 -7.63
CA PHE A 346 -4.29 11.91 -7.53
C PHE A 346 -5.33 13.02 -7.32
N ASP A 347 -6.63 12.68 -7.37
CA ASP A 347 -7.70 13.63 -7.15
C ASP A 347 -7.59 14.25 -5.75
N VAL A 348 -7.37 15.56 -5.70
CA VAL A 348 -7.49 16.39 -4.50
C VAL A 348 -8.74 17.27 -4.63
N GLY A 349 -9.43 17.52 -3.52
CA GLY A 349 -10.68 18.28 -3.53
C GLY A 349 -11.74 17.66 -2.63
N SER A 350 -12.97 18.16 -2.75
CA SER A 350 -14.06 17.83 -1.84
C SER A 350 -15.05 16.83 -2.43
N VAL A 351 -15.53 15.93 -1.57
CA VAL A 351 -16.53 14.92 -1.86
C VAL A 351 -17.65 15.09 -0.83
N THR A 352 -18.83 15.52 -1.29
CA THR A 352 -20.03 15.51 -0.46
C THR A 352 -20.56 14.09 -0.34
N VAL A 353 -20.95 13.73 0.88
CA VAL A 353 -21.49 12.44 1.26
C VAL A 353 -22.98 12.61 1.49
N GLU A 354 -23.80 11.86 0.73
CA GLU A 354 -25.27 11.92 0.73
C GLU A 354 -25.91 10.52 0.74
#